data_AF-A0A197SQ59-F1
#
_entry.id   AF-A0A197SQ59-F1
#
_cell.length_a   1.000
_cell.length_b   1.000
_cell.length_c   1.000
_cell.angle_alpha   90.00
_cell.angle_beta   90.00
_cell.angle_gamma   90.00
#
_symmetry.space_group_name_H-M   'P 1'
#
loop_
_entity.id
_entity.type
_entity.pdbx_description
1 polymer ?
#
loop_
_entity_poly.entity_id
_entity_poly.type
_entity_poly.pdbx_seq_one_letter_code
_entity_poly.pdbx_strand_id
1 'polypeptide(L)'
;MFEAGADNELGGRVPTTDDLYRVLRASVAVLGPAGLAQVVATFAVFELGEFRETDTCRTFAYRLALSFWYAGARSRPMTAGEAAVALYLSDAYRHHQVDAVTARRAPLLVSRAIRQGAALLPTPTLMRLGEAMGREFAAPASPGEVVTAGRDWLYRQALPDYHRRRFCFALLWADVCQPSPLIVRLDGAGYALGATPPAGPDGTWLRPVRVGW
;
A
#
# COMPACT_ATOMS: atom_id res chain seq x y z
N MET A 1 -10.37 -4.57 3.35
CA MET A 1 -10.69 -4.01 4.68
C MET A 1 -9.42 -3.99 5.55
N PHE A 2 -8.34 -3.35 5.09
CA PHE A 2 -7.06 -3.31 5.83
C PHE A 2 -6.71 -1.93 6.41
N GLU A 3 -7.38 -0.87 5.93
CA GLU A 3 -7.56 0.37 6.71
C GLU A 3 -8.96 0.47 7.31
N ALA A 4 -10.00 -0.10 6.68
CA ALA A 4 -11.35 -0.10 7.25
C ALA A 4 -11.55 -1.08 8.44
N GLY A 5 -10.70 -2.10 8.59
CA GLY A 5 -10.77 -3.05 9.72
C GLY A 5 -9.97 -2.61 10.94
N ALA A 6 -8.94 -1.79 10.72
CA ALA A 6 -8.09 -1.29 11.79
C ALA A 6 -8.58 0.03 12.39
N ASP A 7 -9.40 0.79 11.65
CA ASP A 7 -10.00 2.03 12.16
C ASP A 7 -11.14 1.79 13.16
N ASN A 8 -11.80 0.62 13.15
CA ASN A 8 -13.03 0.40 13.94
C ASN A 8 -12.88 -0.49 15.19
N GLU A 9 -11.88 -1.37 15.29
CA GLU A 9 -11.81 -2.34 16.41
C GLU A 9 -10.85 -1.95 17.54
N LEU A 10 -10.04 -0.89 17.38
CA LEU A 10 -9.04 -0.45 18.38
C LEU A 10 -9.24 0.96 18.93
N GLY A 11 -10.38 1.62 18.71
CA GLY A 11 -10.72 2.84 19.45
C GLY A 11 -9.69 3.97 19.35
N GLY A 12 -9.10 4.20 18.17
CA GLY A 12 -8.32 5.39 17.86
C GLY A 12 -6.81 5.17 17.70
N ARG A 13 -6.33 5.42 16.47
CA ARG A 13 -4.92 5.42 15.99
C ARG A 13 -4.20 4.08 15.99
N VAL A 14 -4.27 3.41 14.83
CA VAL A 14 -3.25 2.43 14.41
C VAL A 14 -1.86 3.09 14.51
N PRO A 15 -0.85 2.44 15.13
CA PRO A 15 0.50 3.00 15.23
C PRO A 15 1.06 3.33 13.85
N THR A 16 1.81 4.41 13.73
CA THR A 16 2.58 4.69 12.50
C THR A 16 3.81 3.78 12.43
N THR A 17 4.46 3.66 11.26
CA THR A 17 5.71 2.88 11.18
C THR A 17 6.83 3.52 12.01
N ASP A 18 6.84 4.84 12.13
CA ASP A 18 7.78 5.56 13.01
C ASP A 18 7.54 5.24 14.49
N ASP A 19 6.28 5.10 14.91
CA ASP A 19 5.96 4.65 16.27
C ASP A 19 6.45 3.21 16.50
N LEU A 20 6.22 2.31 15.55
CA LEU A 20 6.75 0.94 15.61
C LEU A 20 8.27 0.91 15.67
N TYR A 21 8.93 1.74 14.87
CA TYR A 21 10.39 1.83 14.87
C TYR A 21 10.92 2.36 16.20
N ARG A 22 10.27 3.37 16.78
CA ARG A 22 10.62 3.91 18.10
C ARG A 22 10.52 2.82 19.18
N VAL A 23 9.43 2.06 19.18
CA VAL A 23 9.23 0.94 20.10
C VAL A 23 10.32 -0.12 19.90
N LEU A 24 10.61 -0.53 18.66
CA LEU A 24 11.68 -1.49 18.38
C LEU A 24 13.03 -1.01 18.93
N ARG A 25 13.40 0.26 18.71
CA ARG A 25 14.65 0.81 19.24
C ARG A 25 14.70 0.79 20.76
N ALA A 26 13.60 1.14 21.43
CA ALA A 26 13.51 1.07 22.88
C ALA A 26 13.63 -0.38 23.38
N SER A 27 12.97 -1.33 22.73
CA SER A 27 13.08 -2.76 23.06
C SER A 27 14.50 -3.30 22.86
N VAL A 28 15.18 -2.93 21.78
CA VAL A 28 16.60 -3.29 21.54
C VAL A 28 17.49 -2.71 22.63
N ALA A 29 17.25 -1.46 23.07
CA ALA A 29 18.04 -0.83 24.12
C ALA A 29 17.89 -1.53 25.48
N VAL A 30 16.71 -2.10 25.77
CA VAL A 30 16.42 -2.78 27.05
C VAL A 30 16.85 -4.25 27.02
N LEU A 31 16.50 -4.98 25.96
CA LEU A 31 16.67 -6.44 25.89
C LEU A 31 17.96 -6.87 25.19
N GLY A 32 18.57 -5.97 24.42
CA GLY A 32 19.62 -6.30 23.46
C GLY A 32 19.11 -7.18 22.30
N PRO A 33 19.93 -7.41 21.26
CA PRO A 33 19.55 -8.24 20.12
C PRO A 33 19.24 -9.70 20.49
N ALA A 34 19.99 -10.27 21.44
CA ALA A 34 19.81 -11.65 21.89
C ALA A 34 18.50 -11.85 22.67
N GLY A 35 18.15 -10.93 23.56
CA GLY A 35 16.87 -10.97 24.28
C GLY A 35 15.68 -10.83 23.34
N LEU A 36 15.80 -9.97 22.32
CA LEU A 36 14.78 -9.84 21.27
C LEU A 36 14.59 -11.14 20.48
N ALA A 37 15.67 -11.83 20.12
CA ALA A 37 15.60 -13.11 19.42
C ALA A 37 14.86 -14.18 20.24
N GLN A 38 15.06 -14.22 21.56
CA GLN A 38 14.33 -15.13 22.46
C GLN A 38 12.83 -14.82 22.47
N VAL A 39 12.45 -13.55 22.56
CA VAL A 39 11.03 -13.14 22.51
C VAL A 39 10.41 -13.52 21.17
N VAL A 40 11.09 -13.25 20.04
CA VAL A 40 10.60 -13.63 18.71
C VAL A 40 10.43 -15.14 18.59
N ALA A 41 11.34 -15.95 19.15
CA ALA A 41 11.24 -17.40 19.13
C ALA A 41 9.96 -17.89 19.83
N THR A 42 9.56 -17.26 20.94
CA THR A 42 8.28 -17.56 21.62
C THR A 42 7.08 -17.28 20.70
N PHE A 43 7.07 -16.13 20.02
CA PHE A 43 6.00 -15.78 19.07
C PHE A 43 5.96 -16.65 17.81
N ALA A 44 7.08 -17.27 17.45
CA ALA A 44 7.16 -18.14 16.28
C ALA A 44 6.44 -19.48 16.47
N VAL A 45 6.15 -19.88 17.72
CA VAL A 45 5.45 -21.13 18.03
C VAL A 45 3.94 -21.04 17.80
N PHE A 46 3.37 -19.84 17.89
CA PHE A 46 1.92 -19.66 17.72
C PHE A 46 1.49 -19.85 16.26
N GLU A 47 0.37 -20.49 16.01
CA GLU A 47 -0.17 -20.65 14.65
C GLU A 47 -0.80 -19.33 14.15
N LEU A 48 -0.97 -19.19 12.83
CA LEU A 48 -1.73 -18.06 12.25
C LEU A 48 -3.21 -18.20 12.63
N GLY A 49 -3.83 -17.13 13.11
CA GLY A 49 -5.23 -17.14 13.55
C GLY A 49 -5.47 -17.72 14.95
N GLU A 50 -4.43 -18.22 15.63
CA GLU A 50 -4.55 -18.71 17.01
C GLU A 50 -4.83 -17.55 17.98
N PHE A 51 -4.11 -16.43 17.79
CA PHE A 51 -4.25 -15.20 18.57
C PHE A 51 -4.24 -13.97 17.66
N ARG A 52 -5.30 -13.17 17.73
CA ARG A 52 -5.46 -11.95 16.93
C ARG A 52 -4.35 -10.92 17.18
N GLU A 53 -3.88 -10.84 18.42
CA GLU A 53 -2.78 -9.96 18.84
C GLU A 53 -1.48 -10.36 18.15
N THR A 54 -1.21 -11.66 18.03
CA THR A 54 -0.03 -12.20 17.36
C THR A 54 -0.07 -11.88 15.86
N ASP A 55 -1.23 -12.05 15.21
CA ASP A 55 -1.39 -11.72 13.79
C ASP A 55 -1.22 -10.21 13.53
N THR A 56 -1.72 -9.39 14.45
CA THR A 56 -1.52 -7.93 14.42
C THR A 56 -0.03 -7.58 14.56
N CYS A 57 0.68 -8.21 15.50
CA CYS A 57 2.12 -8.04 15.69
C CYS A 57 2.91 -8.47 14.45
N ARG A 58 2.55 -9.60 13.82
CA ARG A 58 3.16 -10.07 12.56
C ARG A 58 2.96 -9.07 11.44
N THR A 59 1.76 -8.49 11.32
CA THR A 59 1.45 -7.45 10.35
C THR A 59 2.29 -6.19 10.58
N PHE A 60 2.45 -5.75 11.82
CA PHE A 60 3.30 -4.61 12.18
C PHE A 60 4.79 -4.88 11.92
N ALA A 61 5.27 -6.07 12.25
CA ALA A 61 6.65 -6.49 11.97
C ALA A 61 6.92 -6.53 10.47
N TYR A 62 6.00 -7.08 9.67
CA TYR A 62 6.08 -7.09 8.22
C TYR A 62 6.11 -5.67 7.64
N ARG A 63 5.22 -4.78 8.11
CA ARG A 63 5.23 -3.35 7.70
C ARG A 63 6.57 -2.68 8.02
N LEU A 64 7.13 -2.94 9.19
CA LEU A 64 8.44 -2.39 9.59
C LEU A 64 9.57 -2.95 8.72
N ALA A 65 9.56 -4.25 8.43
CA ALA A 65 10.52 -4.89 7.52
C ALA A 65 10.46 -4.29 6.11
N LEU A 66 9.26 -4.01 5.60
CA LEU A 66 9.09 -3.30 4.33
C LEU A 66 9.62 -1.86 4.38
N SER A 67 9.54 -1.17 5.52
CA SER A 67 10.09 0.19 5.68
C SER A 67 11.60 0.25 5.56
N PHE A 68 12.28 -0.83 5.94
CA PHE A 68 13.74 -0.97 5.88
C PHE A 68 14.22 -1.98 4.83
N TRP A 69 13.40 -2.26 3.81
CA TRP A 69 13.73 -3.25 2.78
C TRP A 69 15.00 -2.91 1.98
N TYR A 70 15.26 -1.61 1.80
CA TYR A 70 16.40 -1.10 1.07
C TYR A 70 17.43 -0.49 2.02
N ALA A 71 18.70 -0.84 1.84
CA ALA A 71 19.80 -0.22 2.57
C ALA A 71 19.86 1.28 2.27
N GLY A 72 19.92 2.12 3.31
CA GLY A 72 19.97 3.58 3.17
C GLY A 72 18.73 4.18 2.51
N ALA A 73 17.56 3.55 2.65
CA ALA A 73 16.32 4.10 2.14
C ALA A 73 15.12 3.67 2.98
N ARG A 74 14.04 4.43 2.86
CA ARG A 74 12.73 4.04 3.38
C ARG A 74 11.84 3.55 2.26
N SER A 75 11.09 2.48 2.49
CA SER A 75 10.11 2.02 1.52
C SER A 75 8.73 1.86 2.11
N ARG A 76 7.73 1.84 1.24
CA ARG A 76 6.37 1.52 1.65
C ARG A 76 5.63 0.84 0.50
N PRO A 77 4.57 0.09 0.79
CA PRO A 77 3.66 -0.34 -0.26
C PRO A 77 3.05 0.87 -0.99
N MET A 78 2.75 0.68 -2.27
CA MET A 78 1.90 1.61 -3.01
C MET A 78 0.52 1.69 -2.37
N THR A 79 -0.08 2.88 -2.37
CA THR A 79 -1.48 3.01 -1.99
C THR A 79 -2.38 2.39 -3.06
N ALA A 80 -3.64 2.09 -2.70
CA ALA A 80 -4.62 1.63 -3.68
C ALA A 80 -4.78 2.63 -4.85
N GLY A 81 -4.73 3.93 -4.56
CA GLY A 81 -4.79 4.99 -5.58
C GLY A 81 -3.57 5.00 -6.50
N GLU A 82 -2.35 4.91 -5.95
CA GLU A 82 -1.12 4.88 -6.75
C GLU A 82 -1.07 3.67 -7.68
N ALA A 83 -1.41 2.50 -7.15
CA ALA A 83 -1.43 1.27 -7.95
C ALA A 83 -2.52 1.36 -9.03
N ALA A 84 -3.64 2.03 -8.75
CA ALA A 84 -4.75 2.17 -9.69
C ALA A 84 -4.43 3.14 -10.82
N VAL A 85 -3.72 4.24 -10.54
CA VAL A 85 -3.16 5.13 -11.56
C VAL A 85 -2.17 4.38 -12.44
N ALA A 86 -1.26 3.61 -11.84
CA ALA A 86 -0.32 2.80 -12.60
C ALA A 86 -1.04 1.80 -13.51
N LEU A 87 -2.07 1.11 -13.00
CA LEU A 87 -2.88 0.21 -13.81
C LEU A 87 -3.62 0.94 -14.95
N TYR A 88 -4.17 2.12 -14.69
CA TYR A 88 -4.84 2.95 -15.69
C TYR A 88 -3.91 3.32 -16.85
N LEU A 89 -2.67 3.69 -16.52
CA LEU A 89 -1.69 4.13 -17.52
C LEU A 89 -1.12 2.98 -18.34
N SER A 90 -1.19 1.76 -17.83
CA SER A 90 -0.79 0.56 -18.56
C SER A 90 -1.66 0.31 -19.80
N ASP A 91 -1.13 -0.46 -20.74
CA ASP A 91 -1.90 -0.93 -21.90
C ASP A 91 -2.92 -2.02 -21.54
N ALA A 92 -2.85 -2.56 -20.32
CA ALA A 92 -3.80 -3.56 -19.86
C ALA A 92 -5.22 -2.98 -19.78
N TYR A 93 -6.18 -3.78 -20.22
CA TYR A 93 -7.61 -3.46 -20.12
C TYR A 93 -8.02 -2.15 -20.82
N ARG A 94 -7.24 -1.67 -21.81
CA ARG A 94 -7.52 -0.43 -22.56
C ARG A 94 -8.63 -0.60 -23.61
N HIS A 95 -8.74 -1.77 -24.23
CA HIS A 95 -9.59 -1.96 -25.40
C HIS A 95 -10.71 -3.00 -25.26
N HIS A 96 -10.78 -3.82 -24.20
CA HIS A 96 -11.84 -4.82 -24.08
C HIS A 96 -12.19 -5.25 -22.63
N GLN A 97 -13.44 -5.73 -22.57
CA GLN A 97 -14.29 -6.25 -21.48
C GLN A 97 -13.65 -7.34 -20.60
N VAL A 98 -12.52 -7.09 -19.95
CA VAL A 98 -12.11 -7.98 -18.85
C VAL A 98 -12.88 -7.55 -17.62
N ASP A 99 -13.79 -8.40 -17.15
CA ASP A 99 -14.49 -8.16 -15.90
C ASP A 99 -13.51 -8.23 -14.71
N ALA A 100 -13.87 -7.58 -13.62
CA ALA A 100 -13.02 -7.54 -12.44
C ALA A 100 -12.71 -8.95 -11.91
N VAL A 101 -13.62 -9.91 -12.07
CA VAL A 101 -13.46 -11.30 -11.61
C VAL A 101 -12.32 -12.00 -12.35
N THR A 102 -12.27 -11.87 -13.68
CA THR A 102 -11.23 -12.47 -14.51
C THR A 102 -9.87 -11.84 -14.23
N ALA A 103 -9.82 -10.53 -14.03
CA ALA A 103 -8.58 -9.83 -13.69
C ALA A 103 -8.01 -10.31 -12.33
N ARG A 104 -8.86 -10.49 -11.31
CA ARG A 104 -8.44 -10.99 -9.99
C ARG A 104 -7.81 -12.38 -10.03
N ARG A 105 -8.23 -13.23 -10.99
CA ARG A 105 -7.69 -14.59 -11.16
C ARG A 105 -6.28 -14.63 -11.76
N ALA A 106 -5.73 -13.50 -12.23
CA ALA A 106 -4.42 -13.43 -12.84
C ALA A 106 -3.51 -12.37 -12.18
N PRO A 107 -3.12 -12.54 -10.90
CA PRO A 107 -2.48 -11.49 -10.13
C PRO A 107 -1.12 -11.03 -10.67
N LEU A 108 -0.38 -11.93 -11.32
CA LEU A 108 0.90 -11.60 -11.94
C LEU A 108 0.75 -10.71 -13.18
N LEU A 109 -0.35 -10.83 -13.93
CA LEU A 109 -0.63 -9.97 -15.09
C LEU A 109 -0.96 -8.55 -14.63
N VAL A 110 -1.77 -8.43 -13.58
CA VAL A 110 -2.10 -7.14 -12.96
C VAL A 110 -0.84 -6.51 -12.37
N SER A 111 -0.01 -7.27 -11.66
CA SER A 111 1.26 -6.77 -11.12
C SER A 111 2.22 -6.28 -12.22
N ARG A 112 2.34 -7.02 -13.32
CA ARG A 112 3.12 -6.60 -14.49
C ARG A 112 2.58 -5.30 -15.09
N ALA A 113 1.26 -5.18 -15.23
CA ALA A 113 0.60 -3.98 -15.75
C ALA A 113 0.84 -2.76 -14.84
N ILE A 114 0.72 -2.93 -13.52
CA ILE A 114 1.06 -1.91 -12.53
C ILE A 114 2.51 -1.46 -12.71
N ARG A 115 3.48 -2.39 -12.81
CA ARG A 115 4.88 -2.03 -13.01
C ARG A 115 5.10 -1.28 -14.32
N GLN A 116 4.48 -1.72 -15.41
CA GLN A 116 4.58 -1.05 -16.72
C GLN A 116 4.06 0.38 -16.66
N GLY A 117 2.84 0.59 -16.14
CA GLY A 117 2.26 1.94 -16.07
C GLY A 117 2.95 2.84 -15.04
N ALA A 118 3.45 2.29 -13.93
CA ALA A 118 4.25 3.04 -12.97
C ALA A 118 5.57 3.55 -13.56
N ALA A 119 6.15 2.84 -14.54
CA ALA A 119 7.37 3.24 -15.23
C ALA A 119 7.16 4.38 -16.25
N LEU A 120 5.92 4.69 -16.63
CA LEU A 120 5.61 5.75 -17.60
C LEU A 120 5.67 7.16 -17.01
N LEU A 121 5.72 7.28 -15.67
CA LEU A 121 5.74 8.56 -14.98
C LEU A 121 6.87 8.60 -13.94
N PRO A 122 7.43 9.79 -13.66
CA PRO A 122 8.21 9.98 -12.45
C PRO A 122 7.42 9.58 -11.21
N THR A 123 8.04 8.86 -10.28
CA THR A 123 7.41 8.38 -9.05
C THR A 123 6.69 9.49 -8.25
N PRO A 124 7.23 10.72 -8.11
CA PRO A 124 6.50 11.80 -7.45
C PRO A 124 5.17 12.18 -8.12
N THR A 125 5.11 12.11 -9.46
CA THR A 125 3.88 12.37 -10.23
C THR A 125 2.87 11.26 -10.00
N LEU A 126 3.32 10.01 -10.01
CA LEU A 126 2.47 8.86 -9.69
C LEU A 126 1.85 8.99 -8.29
N MET A 127 2.64 9.39 -7.29
CA MET A 127 2.17 9.62 -5.92
C MET A 127 1.07 10.70 -5.87
N ARG A 128 1.27 11.84 -6.54
CA ARG A 128 0.29 12.94 -6.57
C ARG A 128 -1.00 12.54 -7.25
N LEU A 129 -0.93 11.83 -8.38
CA LEU A 129 -2.11 11.32 -9.08
C LEU A 129 -2.83 10.25 -8.26
N GLY A 130 -2.08 9.38 -7.58
CA GLY A 130 -2.62 8.33 -6.71
C GLY A 130 -3.36 8.90 -5.50
N GLU A 131 -2.83 9.96 -4.90
CA GLU A 131 -3.50 10.71 -3.83
C GLU A 131 -4.83 11.32 -4.33
N ALA A 132 -4.84 11.94 -5.51
CA ALA A 132 -6.06 12.47 -6.11
C ALA A 132 -7.11 11.37 -6.40
N MET A 133 -6.68 10.23 -6.93
CA MET A 133 -7.58 9.09 -7.17
C MET A 133 -8.12 8.49 -5.88
N GLY A 134 -7.27 8.38 -4.84
CA GLY A 134 -7.69 7.95 -3.51
C GLY A 134 -8.73 8.89 -2.90
N ARG A 135 -8.55 10.21 -3.03
CA ARG A 135 -9.56 11.20 -2.61
C ARG A 135 -10.88 11.05 -3.38
N GLU A 136 -10.82 10.81 -4.70
CA GLU A 136 -12.02 10.65 -5.54
C GLU A 136 -12.87 9.43 -5.16
N PHE A 137 -12.24 8.31 -4.78
CA PHE A 137 -12.95 7.03 -4.65
C PHE A 137 -12.91 6.35 -3.27
N ALA A 138 -12.01 6.74 -2.37
CA ALA A 138 -11.87 6.09 -1.05
C ALA A 138 -12.66 6.78 0.07
N ALA A 139 -12.95 8.07 -0.05
CA ALA A 139 -13.69 8.82 0.97
C ALA A 139 -15.20 8.61 0.80
N PRO A 140 -15.99 8.41 1.88
CA PRO A 140 -17.41 8.73 1.82
C PRO A 140 -17.49 10.22 1.48
N ALA A 141 -18.23 10.58 0.43
CA ALA A 141 -18.39 11.97 0.04
C ALA A 141 -19.00 12.75 1.20
N SER A 142 -18.19 13.47 1.97
CA SER A 142 -18.68 14.41 2.96
C SER A 142 -19.45 15.49 2.19
N PRO A 143 -20.75 15.70 2.47
CA PRO A 143 -21.53 16.73 1.80
C PRO A 143 -20.95 18.10 2.22
N GLY A 144 -20.12 18.67 1.36
CA GLY A 144 -19.51 19.99 1.60
C GLY A 144 -18.00 20.08 1.35
N GLU A 145 -17.30 18.96 1.12
CA GLU A 145 -15.89 19.03 0.70
C GLU A 145 -15.85 19.35 -0.80
N VAL A 146 -15.85 20.64 -1.09
CA VAL A 146 -15.67 21.18 -2.45
C VAL A 146 -14.35 20.64 -2.96
N VAL A 147 -14.42 19.65 -3.86
CA VAL A 147 -13.34 19.25 -4.76
C VAL A 147 -12.64 20.52 -5.20
N THR A 148 -11.42 20.76 -4.73
CA THR A 148 -10.75 22.05 -4.89
C THR A 148 -10.47 22.25 -6.38
N ALA A 149 -11.39 22.95 -7.04
CA ALA A 149 -11.37 23.22 -8.47
C ALA A 149 -10.13 24.04 -8.78
N GLY A 150 -9.05 23.35 -9.18
CA GLY A 150 -7.74 23.96 -9.39
C GLY A 150 -6.55 23.05 -9.06
N ARG A 151 -6.71 22.03 -8.20
CA ARG A 151 -5.65 21.02 -7.98
C ARG A 151 -5.81 19.76 -8.85
N ASP A 152 -7.03 19.43 -9.21
CA ASP A 152 -7.34 18.17 -9.89
C ASP A 152 -7.38 18.28 -11.42
N TRP A 153 -7.07 19.46 -12.02
CA TRP A 153 -7.08 19.62 -13.48
C TRP A 153 -6.04 18.72 -14.15
N LEU A 154 -4.82 18.65 -13.59
CA LEU A 154 -3.75 17.80 -14.10
C LEU A 154 -4.12 16.33 -13.97
N TYR A 155 -4.79 15.96 -12.87
CA TYR A 155 -5.30 14.61 -12.65
C TYR A 155 -6.35 14.22 -13.70
N ARG A 156 -7.33 15.10 -13.96
CA ARG A 156 -8.36 14.87 -14.98
C ARG A 156 -7.82 14.91 -16.40
N GLN A 157 -6.79 15.71 -16.67
CA GLN A 157 -6.14 15.74 -17.97
C GLN A 157 -5.30 14.48 -18.22
N ALA A 158 -4.54 14.03 -17.22
CA ALA A 158 -3.71 12.84 -17.32
C ALA A 158 -4.55 11.55 -17.38
N LEU A 159 -5.72 11.53 -16.73
CA LEU A 159 -6.57 10.35 -16.60
C LEU A 159 -8.02 10.72 -16.98
N PRO A 160 -8.34 10.98 -18.26
CA PRO A 160 -9.63 11.57 -18.66
C PRO A 160 -10.83 10.65 -18.46
N ASP A 161 -10.68 9.35 -18.71
CA ASP A 161 -11.78 8.37 -18.64
C ASP A 161 -12.19 8.02 -17.19
N TYR A 162 -13.33 8.54 -16.73
CA TYR A 162 -13.88 8.28 -15.39
C TYR A 162 -14.19 6.79 -15.14
N HIS A 163 -14.77 6.08 -16.11
CA HIS A 163 -15.17 4.69 -15.93
C HIS A 163 -13.95 3.79 -15.74
N ARG A 164 -12.88 4.04 -16.51
CA ARG A 164 -11.62 3.32 -16.35
C ARG A 164 -10.94 3.64 -15.02
N ARG A 165 -10.93 4.91 -14.58
CA ARG A 165 -10.41 5.29 -13.25
C ARG A 165 -11.14 4.53 -12.13
N ARG A 166 -12.47 4.55 -12.16
CA ARG A 166 -13.31 3.84 -11.19
C ARG A 166 -13.08 2.33 -11.21
N PHE A 167 -12.97 1.73 -12.40
CA PHE A 167 -12.68 0.30 -12.54
C PHE A 167 -11.33 -0.08 -11.94
N CYS A 168 -10.25 0.64 -12.31
CA CYS A 168 -8.91 0.38 -11.80
C CYS A 168 -8.84 0.54 -10.28
N PHE A 169 -9.46 1.60 -9.74
CA PHE A 169 -9.50 1.82 -8.31
C PHE A 169 -10.29 0.71 -7.60
N ALA A 170 -11.50 0.38 -8.07
CA ALA A 170 -12.33 -0.67 -7.46
C ALA A 170 -11.64 -2.04 -7.50
N LEU A 171 -10.93 -2.37 -8.59
CA LEU A 171 -10.17 -3.61 -8.70
C LEU A 171 -9.10 -3.70 -7.60
N LEU A 172 -8.29 -2.65 -7.46
CA LEU A 172 -7.16 -2.67 -6.51
C LEU A 172 -7.57 -2.39 -5.07
N TRP A 173 -8.69 -1.71 -4.86
CA TRP A 173 -9.27 -1.52 -3.54
C TRP A 173 -9.82 -2.83 -2.96
N ALA A 174 -10.54 -3.58 -3.79
CA ALA A 174 -11.23 -4.79 -3.34
C ALA A 174 -10.29 -6.00 -3.26
N ASP A 175 -9.23 -6.04 -4.07
CA ASP A 175 -8.31 -7.16 -4.10
C ASP A 175 -6.99 -6.82 -3.39
N VAL A 176 -6.86 -7.29 -2.16
CA VAL A 176 -5.66 -7.17 -1.30
C VAL A 176 -4.57 -8.20 -1.64
N CYS A 177 -4.84 -9.12 -2.56
CA CYS A 177 -3.91 -10.16 -2.99
C CYS A 177 -3.11 -9.76 -4.25
N GLN A 178 -3.38 -8.59 -4.84
CA GLN A 178 -2.58 -8.09 -5.97
C GLN A 178 -1.18 -7.64 -5.53
N PRO A 179 -0.11 -8.16 -6.14
CA PRO A 179 1.25 -7.71 -5.84
C PRO A 179 1.49 -6.31 -6.42
N SER A 180 1.94 -5.36 -5.61
CA SER A 180 2.37 -4.04 -6.07
C SER A 180 3.83 -3.76 -5.68
N PRO A 181 4.60 -3.06 -6.54
CA PRO A 181 5.92 -2.57 -6.17
C PRO A 181 5.90 -1.69 -4.92
N LEU A 182 7.06 -1.56 -4.27
CA LEU A 182 7.26 -0.56 -3.22
C LEU A 182 7.52 0.83 -3.82
N ILE A 183 7.15 1.88 -3.09
CA ILE A 183 7.67 3.23 -3.29
C ILE A 183 8.86 3.41 -2.35
N VAL A 184 10.01 3.79 -2.90
CA VAL A 184 11.26 3.97 -2.16
C VAL A 184 11.58 5.46 -2.07
N ARG A 185 11.76 5.97 -0.86
CA ARG A 185 12.32 7.29 -0.57
C ARG A 185 13.82 7.13 -0.30
N LEU A 186 14.61 7.66 -1.21
CA LEU A 186 16.07 7.67 -1.15
C LEU A 186 16.55 8.77 -0.19
N ASP A 187 17.75 8.61 0.37
CA ASP A 187 18.35 9.58 1.32
C ASP A 187 18.49 11.00 0.74
N GLY A 188 18.56 11.14 -0.59
CA GLY A 188 18.60 12.43 -1.31
C GLY A 188 17.23 13.07 -1.59
N ALA A 189 16.17 12.72 -0.83
CA ALA A 189 14.79 13.18 -1.01
C ALA A 189 14.10 12.79 -2.34
N GLY A 190 14.75 11.97 -3.17
CA GLY A 190 14.17 11.39 -4.38
C GLY A 190 13.25 10.21 -4.09
N TYR A 191 12.33 9.93 -5.01
CA TYR A 191 11.46 8.76 -4.97
C TYR A 191 11.73 7.85 -6.16
N ALA A 192 11.72 6.54 -5.94
CA ALA A 192 11.89 5.52 -6.95
C ALA A 192 10.86 4.39 -6.80
N LEU A 193 10.65 3.65 -7.88
CA LEU A 193 9.89 2.41 -7.86
C LEU A 193 10.80 1.26 -7.43
N GLY A 194 10.40 0.53 -6.39
CA GLY A 194 11.12 -0.62 -5.87
C GLY A 194 10.66 -1.95 -6.50
N ALA A 195 11.07 -3.03 -5.86
CA ALA A 195 10.65 -4.39 -6.12
C ALA A 195 9.26 -4.63 -5.54
N THR A 196 8.61 -5.68 -6.02
CA THR A 196 7.40 -6.21 -5.42
C THR A 196 7.83 -7.11 -4.25
N PRO A 197 7.40 -6.83 -3.01
CA PRO A 197 7.80 -7.65 -1.87
C PRO A 197 7.08 -9.01 -1.92
N PRO A 198 7.57 -10.02 -1.19
CA PRO A 198 6.78 -11.23 -0.93
C PRO A 198 5.48 -10.87 -0.20
N ALA A 199 4.47 -11.73 -0.28
CA ALA A 199 3.25 -11.57 0.50
C ALA A 199 3.55 -11.48 2.01
N GLY A 200 2.68 -10.77 2.73
CA GLY A 200 2.70 -10.70 4.19
C GLY A 200 2.32 -12.02 4.86
N PRO A 201 2.31 -12.05 6.21
CA PRO A 201 2.04 -13.26 6.99
C PRO A 201 0.71 -13.94 6.63
N ASP A 202 -0.31 -13.16 6.26
CA ASP A 202 -1.64 -13.66 5.92
C ASP A 202 -1.79 -13.98 4.42
N GLY A 203 -0.68 -14.04 3.67
CA GLY A 203 -0.70 -14.26 2.22
C GLY A 203 -1.20 -13.07 1.40
N THR A 204 -1.34 -11.89 2.02
CA THR A 204 -1.84 -10.67 1.36
C THR A 204 -0.76 -9.60 1.24
N TRP A 205 -0.95 -8.65 0.32
CA TRP A 205 -0.10 -7.47 0.22
C TRP A 205 -0.79 -6.29 0.88
N LEU A 206 -0.10 -5.67 1.83
CA LEU A 206 -0.58 -4.44 2.46
C LEU A 206 -0.76 -3.36 1.40
N ARG A 207 -1.99 -2.88 1.21
CA ARG A 207 -2.27 -1.71 0.39
C ARG A 207 -3.03 -0.67 1.21
N PRO A 208 -2.30 0.28 1.79
CA PRO A 208 -2.93 1.34 2.52
C PRO A 208 -3.67 2.29 1.56
N VAL A 209 -4.63 3.01 2.09
CA VAL A 209 -5.38 4.09 1.40
C VAL A 209 -4.57 5.37 1.55
N ARG A 210 -3.91 5.53 2.69
CA ARG A 210 -3.08 6.68 3.02
C ARG A 210 -1.61 6.33 2.93
N VAL A 211 -0.79 7.33 2.65
CA VAL A 211 0.66 7.16 2.66
C VAL A 211 1.13 6.98 4.12
N GLY A 212 1.91 5.93 4.36
CA GLY A 212 2.68 5.74 5.60
C GLY A 212 4.12 5.36 5.26
N TRP A 213 5.08 6.05 5.87
CA TRP A 213 6.52 5.75 5.79
C TRP A 213 6.95 4.96 7.01
#